data_AF-A0AAX1U5T2-F1
#
_entry.id   AF-A0AAX1U5T2-F1
#
_cell.length_a   1.000
_cell.length_b   1.000
_cell.length_c   1.000
_cell.angle_alpha   90.00
_cell.angle_beta   90.00
_cell.angle_gamma   90.00
#
_symmetry.space_group_name_H-M   'P 1'
#
loop_
_entity.id
_entity.type
_entity.pdbx_description
1 polymer ?
#
loop_
_entity_poly.entity_id
_entity_poly.type
_entity_poly.pdbx_seq_one_letter_code
_entity_poly.pdbx_strand_id
1 'polypeptide(L)'
;MIQEKCGRFTFNNYPKTIGLMIKDAKDEYNEAYKAVGQCNIEQQKLLHEMEKVSTAKELIPIAWDLKKIRDERRFYKAKVSYLQKFIDALNTNYNEKTISRITDPKLCSYKDYDYKPKYEKTLEDFA
;
A
#
# COMPACT_ATOMS: atom_id res chain seq x y z
N MET A 1 -13.87 0.64 0.91
CA MET A 1 -13.60 0.74 2.37
C MET A 1 -14.54 -0.20 3.09
N ILE A 2 -14.06 -0.93 4.10
CA ILE A 2 -14.90 -1.88 4.83
C ILE A 2 -15.73 -1.11 5.85
N GLN A 3 -17.05 -1.20 5.74
CA GLN A 3 -17.98 -0.61 6.68
C GLN A 3 -18.53 -1.69 7.62
N GLU A 4 -18.54 -1.38 8.91
CA GLU A 4 -19.13 -2.23 9.94
C GLU A 4 -20.32 -1.53 10.59
N LYS A 5 -21.37 -2.32 10.85
CA LYS A 5 -22.57 -1.86 11.55
C LYS A 5 -22.44 -2.16 13.03
N CYS A 6 -22.60 -1.13 13.85
CA CYS A 6 -22.84 -1.28 15.29
C CYS A 6 -24.19 -0.62 15.59
N GLY A 7 -25.24 -1.43 15.76
CA GLY A 7 -26.62 -0.93 15.92
C GLY A 7 -27.10 -0.16 14.68
N ARG A 8 -27.46 1.12 14.85
CA ARG A 8 -27.96 2.00 13.78
C ARG A 8 -26.86 2.71 12.99
N PHE A 9 -25.61 2.67 13.44
CA PHE A 9 -24.51 3.41 12.84
C PHE A 9 -23.62 2.54 11.95
N THR A 10 -23.09 3.13 10.89
CA THR A 10 -22.08 2.55 10.00
C THR A 10 -20.75 3.27 10.18
N PHE A 11 -19.71 2.53 10.53
CA PHE A 11 -18.37 3.07 10.72
C PHE A 11 -17.38 2.43 9.74
N ASN A 12 -16.35 3.18 9.36
CA ASN A 12 -15.26 2.65 8.55
C ASN A 12 -14.30 1.85 9.45
N ASN A 13 -14.12 0.56 9.16
CA ASN A 13 -13.11 -0.27 9.84
C ASN A 13 -11.73 0.00 9.21
N TYR A 14 -11.10 1.09 9.67
CA TYR A 14 -9.76 1.48 9.25
C TYR A 14 -8.69 0.42 9.55
N PRO A 15 -8.65 -0.25 10.72
CA PRO A 15 -7.63 -1.26 11.03
C PRO A 15 -7.67 -2.44 10.07
N LYS A 16 -8.88 -2.93 9.74
CA LYS A 16 -9.06 -4.02 8.78
C LYS A 16 -8.70 -3.59 7.36
N THR A 17 -9.02 -2.35 6.98
CA THR A 17 -8.66 -1.80 5.68
C THR A 17 -7.13 -1.65 5.54
N ILE A 18 -6.46 -1.17 6.59
CA ILE A 18 -5.00 -1.04 6.63
C ILE A 18 -4.32 -2.41 6.65
N GLY A 19 -4.86 -3.37 7.40
CA GLY A 19 -4.37 -4.75 7.41
C GLY A 19 -4.43 -5.41 6.03
N LEU A 20 -5.49 -5.17 5.26
CA LEU A 20 -5.60 -5.63 3.87
C LEU A 20 -4.58 -4.91 2.97
N MET A 21 -4.45 -3.59 3.08
CA MET A 21 -3.46 -2.84 2.30
C MET A 21 -2.02 -3.32 2.55
N ILE A 22 -1.67 -3.65 3.80
CA ILE A 22 -0.36 -4.22 4.14
C ILE A 22 -0.20 -5.61 3.52
N LYS A 23 -1.25 -6.43 3.56
CA LYS A 23 -1.22 -7.76 2.95
C LYS A 23 -1.01 -7.67 1.44
N ASP A 24 -1.82 -6.87 0.76
CA ASP A 24 -1.73 -6.66 -0.69
C ASP A 24 -0.34 -6.11 -1.07
N ALA A 25 0.19 -5.14 -0.30
CA ALA A 25 1.53 -4.60 -0.53
C ALA A 25 2.64 -5.65 -0.33
N LYS A 26 2.48 -6.58 0.62
CA LYS A 26 3.43 -7.70 0.82
C LYS A 26 3.38 -8.71 -0.33
N ASP A 27 2.18 -9.02 -0.81
CA ASP A 27 2.00 -9.92 -1.94
C ASP A 27 2.63 -9.31 -3.20
N GLU A 28 2.36 -8.04 -3.49
CA GLU A 28 3.00 -7.30 -4.58
C GLU A 28 4.52 -7.18 -4.42
N TYR A 29 5.02 -7.03 -3.19
CA TYR A 29 6.46 -6.99 -2.91
C TYR A 29 7.13 -8.31 -3.29
N ASN A 30 6.53 -9.44 -2.90
CA ASN A 30 7.05 -10.76 -3.19
C ASN A 30 7.05 -11.05 -4.69
N GLU A 31 6.00 -10.63 -5.41
CA GLU A 31 5.93 -10.73 -6.87
C GLU A 31 7.01 -9.89 -7.55
N ALA A 32 7.15 -8.62 -7.16
CA ALA A 32 8.18 -7.74 -7.71
C ALA A 32 9.60 -8.26 -7.42
N TYR A 33 9.83 -8.84 -6.23
CA TYR A 33 11.11 -9.45 -5.88
C TYR A 33 11.42 -10.67 -6.77
N LYS A 34 10.42 -11.53 -7.03
CA LYS A 34 10.56 -12.66 -7.97
C LYS A 34 10.86 -12.18 -9.39
N ALA A 35 10.19 -11.12 -9.85
CA ALA A 35 10.41 -10.53 -11.16
C ALA A 35 11.86 -10.01 -11.32
N VAL A 36 12.42 -9.35 -10.30
CA VAL A 36 13.85 -8.96 -10.29
C VAL A 36 14.76 -10.19 -10.46
N GLY A 37 14.42 -11.30 -9.80
CA GLY A 37 15.12 -12.58 -9.94
C GLY A 37 15.09 -13.11 -11.39
N GLN A 38 13.91 -13.10 -12.01
CA GLN A 38 13.73 -13.51 -13.41
C GLN A 38 14.54 -12.64 -14.38
N CYS A 39 14.49 -11.31 -14.24
CA CYS A 39 15.30 -10.41 -15.07
C CYS A 39 16.81 -10.69 -14.93
N ASN A 40 17.30 -11.04 -13.73
CA ASN A 40 18.72 -11.39 -13.55
C ASN A 40 19.08 -12.68 -14.32
N ILE A 41 18.20 -13.68 -14.30
CA ILE A 41 18.39 -14.95 -15.02
C ILE A 41 18.41 -14.71 -16.53
N GLU A 42 17.44 -13.95 -17.05
CA GLU A 42 17.35 -13.62 -18.48
C GLU A 42 18.55 -12.79 -18.95
N GLN A 43 18.99 -11.83 -18.13
CA GLN A 43 20.19 -11.07 -18.41
C GLN A 43 21.43 -11.98 -18.51
N GLN A 44 21.57 -12.97 -17.62
CA GLN A 44 22.68 -13.93 -17.69
C GLN A 44 22.60 -14.83 -18.94
N LYS A 45 21.39 -15.29 -19.30
CA LYS A 45 21.18 -16.08 -20.53
C LYS A 45 21.60 -15.30 -21.78
N LEU A 46 21.14 -14.06 -21.92
CA LEU A 46 21.50 -13.21 -23.05
C LEU A 46 22.99 -12.89 -23.11
N LEU A 47 23.64 -12.68 -21.94
CA LEU A 47 25.09 -12.50 -21.90
C LEU A 47 25.83 -13.74 -22.39
N HIS A 48 25.37 -14.94 -22.02
CA HIS A 48 25.95 -16.19 -22.50
C HIS A 48 25.66 -16.45 -23.99
N GLU A 49 24.49 -16.03 -24.49
CA GLU A 49 24.21 -16.05 -25.93
C GLU A 49 25.12 -15.08 -26.69
N MET A 50 25.41 -13.91 -26.12
CA MET A 50 26.33 -12.93 -26.69
C MET A 50 27.74 -13.49 -26.88
N GLU A 51 28.21 -14.36 -25.98
CA GLU A 51 29.52 -15.03 -26.08
C GLU A 51 29.61 -16.00 -27.27
N LYS A 52 28.47 -16.52 -27.75
CA LYS A 52 28.41 -17.49 -28.86
C LYS A 52 28.32 -16.83 -30.24
N VAL A 53 28.07 -15.53 -30.27
CA VAL A 53 27.81 -14.78 -31.50
C VAL A 53 29.13 -14.25 -32.07
N SER A 54 29.37 -14.51 -33.34
CA SER A 54 30.58 -14.07 -34.05
C SER A 54 30.38 -12.79 -34.86
N THR A 55 29.14 -12.40 -35.15
CA THR A 55 28.82 -11.31 -36.08
C THR A 55 28.21 -10.09 -35.39
N ALA A 56 28.68 -8.90 -35.74
CA ALA A 56 28.15 -7.64 -35.20
C ALA A 56 26.65 -7.43 -35.46
N LYS A 57 26.13 -7.95 -36.58
CA LYS A 57 24.70 -7.86 -36.95
C LYS A 57 23.78 -8.63 -36.01
N GLU A 58 24.28 -9.71 -35.42
CA GLU A 58 23.57 -10.59 -34.49
C GLU A 58 23.69 -10.08 -33.03
N LEU A 59 24.71 -9.29 -32.73
CA LEU A 59 24.89 -8.65 -31.41
C LEU A 59 23.90 -7.51 -31.15
N ILE A 60 23.48 -6.78 -32.19
CA ILE A 60 22.55 -5.64 -32.07
C ILE A 60 21.23 -6.03 -31.39
N PRO A 61 20.48 -7.06 -31.83
CA PRO A 61 19.22 -7.43 -31.18
C PRO A 61 19.43 -7.86 -29.71
N ILE A 62 20.49 -8.61 -29.41
CA ILE A 62 20.83 -9.04 -28.05
C ILE A 62 21.09 -7.81 -27.15
N ALA A 63 21.81 -6.81 -27.65
CA ALA A 63 22.06 -5.58 -26.91
C ALA A 63 20.77 -4.77 -26.63
N TRP A 64 19.83 -4.77 -27.58
CA TRP A 64 18.52 -4.14 -27.40
C TRP A 64 17.68 -4.86 -26.34
N ASP A 65 17.66 -6.19 -26.35
CA ASP A 65 16.89 -6.96 -25.38
C ASP A 65 17.53 -6.91 -23.98
N LEU A 66 18.87 -6.90 -23.89
CA LEU A 66 19.59 -6.60 -22.64
C LEU A 66 19.21 -5.23 -22.07
N LYS A 67 19.03 -4.21 -22.92
CA LYS A 67 18.58 -2.89 -22.48
C LYS A 67 17.16 -2.94 -21.92
N LYS A 68 16.21 -3.60 -22.61
CA LYS A 68 14.83 -3.76 -22.12
C LYS A 68 14.79 -4.45 -20.76
N ILE A 69 15.49 -5.58 -20.61
CA ILE A 69 15.56 -6.32 -19.34
C ILE A 69 16.16 -5.47 -18.23
N ARG A 70 17.17 -4.64 -18.54
CA ARG A 70 17.75 -3.70 -17.57
C ARG A 70 16.76 -2.64 -17.11
N ASP A 71 15.97 -2.09 -18.03
CA ASP A 71 14.95 -1.08 -17.72
C ASP A 71 13.80 -1.69 -16.89
N GLU A 72 13.34 -2.89 -17.25
CA GLU A 72 12.34 -3.64 -16.47
C GLU A 72 12.85 -3.99 -15.07
N ARG A 73 14.09 -4.49 -14.96
CA ARG A 73 14.73 -4.75 -13.67
C ARG A 73 14.80 -3.49 -12.81
N ARG A 74 15.11 -2.34 -13.41
CA ARG A 74 15.15 -1.05 -12.70
C ARG A 74 13.77 -0.66 -12.17
N PHE A 75 12.73 -0.85 -12.98
CA PHE A 75 11.35 -0.65 -12.56
C PHE A 75 10.98 -1.53 -11.36
N TYR A 76 11.23 -2.84 -11.43
CA TYR A 76 10.90 -3.75 -10.32
C TYR A 76 11.71 -3.45 -9.06
N LYS A 77 12.99 -3.07 -9.17
CA LYS A 77 13.78 -2.62 -8.01
C LYS A 77 13.22 -1.37 -7.35
N ALA A 78 12.77 -0.40 -8.15
CA ALA A 78 12.11 0.80 -7.63
C ALA A 78 10.78 0.43 -6.94
N LYS A 79 10.00 -0.47 -7.53
CA LYS A 79 8.75 -0.99 -6.94
C LYS A 79 9.00 -1.68 -5.60
N VAL A 80 9.99 -2.57 -5.51
CA VAL A 80 10.42 -3.23 -4.27
C VAL A 80 10.81 -2.21 -3.19
N SER A 81 11.63 -1.21 -3.55
CA SER A 81 12.04 -0.17 -2.61
C SER A 81 10.88 0.70 -2.11
N TYR A 82 9.95 1.05 -3.01
CA TYR A 82 8.74 1.77 -2.66
C TYR A 82 7.86 0.97 -1.71
N LEU A 83 7.55 -0.29 -2.06
CA LEU A 83 6.70 -1.16 -1.26
C LEU A 83 7.29 -1.42 0.12
N GLN A 84 8.61 -1.61 0.22
CA GLN A 84 9.29 -1.73 1.51
C GLN A 84 9.06 -0.48 2.38
N LYS A 85 9.32 0.72 1.84
CA LYS A 85 9.10 1.98 2.56
C LYS A 85 7.63 2.20 2.92
N PHE A 86 6.70 1.78 2.05
CA PHE A 86 5.27 1.89 2.28
C PHE A 86 4.81 0.97 3.43
N ILE A 87 5.26 -0.29 3.42
CA ILE A 87 5.00 -1.25 4.50
C ILE A 87 5.59 -0.73 5.82
N ASP A 88 6.82 -0.23 5.81
CA ASP A 88 7.48 0.32 7.00
C ASP A 88 6.74 1.55 7.53
N ALA A 89 6.30 2.45 6.64
CA ALA A 89 5.51 3.62 7.02
C ALA A 89 4.17 3.23 7.65
N LEU A 90 3.48 2.21 7.14
CA LEU A 90 2.24 1.71 7.72
C LEU A 90 2.46 0.99 9.06
N ASN A 91 3.61 0.33 9.24
CA ASN A 91 3.99 -0.34 10.48
C ASN A 91 4.70 0.57 11.50
N THR A 92 4.89 1.86 11.23
CA THR A 92 5.50 2.75 12.22
C THR A 92 4.59 2.92 13.44
N ASN A 93 5.16 2.68 14.63
CA ASN A 93 4.51 2.82 15.94
C ASN A 93 3.69 4.11 16.13
N TYR A 94 4.10 5.21 15.50
CA TYR A 94 3.36 6.48 15.54
C TYR A 94 2.04 6.41 14.75
N ASN A 95 2.08 5.85 13.55
CA ASN A 95 0.89 5.65 12.72
C ASN A 95 0.00 4.57 13.33
N GLU A 96 0.59 3.48 13.82
CA GLU A 96 -0.13 2.41 14.51
C GLU A 96 -0.88 2.91 15.75
N LYS A 97 -0.25 3.77 16.58
CA LYS A 97 -0.92 4.43 17.73
C LYS A 97 -1.99 5.44 17.30
N THR A 98 -1.78 6.16 16.21
CA THR A 98 -2.75 7.14 15.70
C THR A 98 -3.98 6.45 15.11
N ILE A 99 -3.76 5.38 14.34
CA ILE A 99 -4.80 4.49 13.81
C ILE A 99 -5.54 3.83 14.99
N SER A 100 -4.80 3.26 15.95
CA SER A 100 -5.34 2.67 17.18
C SER A 100 -6.21 3.65 17.96
N ARG A 101 -5.78 4.92 18.12
CA ARG A 101 -6.56 5.96 18.80
C ARG A 101 -7.83 6.33 18.04
N ILE A 102 -7.77 6.49 16.72
CA ILE A 102 -8.95 6.81 15.89
C ILE A 102 -9.97 5.65 15.95
N THR A 103 -9.49 4.44 16.21
CA THR A 103 -10.30 3.21 16.18
C THR A 103 -10.57 2.65 17.56
N ASP A 104 -10.22 3.37 18.63
CA ASP A 104 -10.42 2.92 20.01
C ASP A 104 -11.94 2.80 20.25
N PRO A 105 -12.45 1.60 20.59
CA PRO A 105 -13.87 1.39 20.88
C PRO A 105 -14.40 2.31 21.97
N LYS A 106 -13.55 2.80 22.88
CA LYS A 106 -13.93 3.77 23.92
C LYS A 106 -14.34 5.14 23.37
N LEU A 107 -13.85 5.53 22.19
CA LEU A 107 -14.29 6.73 21.46
C LEU A 107 -15.57 6.46 20.64
N CYS A 108 -15.75 5.24 20.15
CA CYS A 108 -16.97 4.81 19.44
C CYS A 108 -18.16 4.50 20.38
N SER A 109 -17.91 4.28 21.67
CA SER A 109 -18.94 4.07 22.68
C SER A 109 -19.47 5.39 23.28
N TYR A 110 -19.66 6.41 22.44
CA TYR A 110 -20.41 7.58 22.88
C TYR A 110 -21.86 7.14 23.11
N LYS A 111 -22.33 7.22 24.37
CA LYS A 111 -23.77 7.16 24.62
C LYS A 111 -24.33 8.44 24.01
N ASP A 112 -25.06 8.32 22.91
CA ASP A 112 -25.93 9.39 22.42
C ASP A 112 -26.92 9.73 23.53
N TYR A 113 -26.60 10.75 24.30
CA TYR A 113 -27.57 11.44 25.12
C TYR A 113 -28.29 12.40 24.19
N ASP A 114 -29.62 12.36 24.17
CA ASP A 114 -30.41 13.35 23.43
C ASP A 114 -29.92 14.75 23.79
N TYR A 115 -29.61 15.54 22.76
CA TYR A 115 -29.19 16.92 22.93
C TYR A 115 -30.31 17.69 23.65
N LYS A 116 -30.11 17.99 24.93
CA LYS A 116 -30.96 18.93 25.68
C LYS A 116 -30.40 20.34 25.49
N PRO A 117 -31.12 21.24 24.80
CA PRO A 117 -30.77 22.65 24.81
C PRO A 117 -30.73 23.14 26.26
N LYS A 118 -29.66 23.84 26.66
CA LYS A 118 -29.53 24.34 28.04
C LYS A 118 -30.55 25.45 28.37
N TYR A 119 -31.13 26.08 27.36
CA TYR A 119 -32.11 27.15 27.52
C TYR A 119 -33.03 27.18 26.29
N GLU A 120 -34.27 26.71 26.45
CA GLU A 120 -35.38 27.20 25.63
C GLU A 120 -35.82 28.50 26.28
N LYS A 121 -35.22 29.64 25.89
CA LYS A 121 -35.85 30.93 26.19
C LYS A 121 -37.14 30.97 25.38
N THR A 122 -38.28 30.82 26.04
CA THR A 122 -39.56 31.16 25.44
C THR A 122 -39.61 32.68 25.26
N LEU A 123 -40.36 33.15 24.26
CA LEU A 123 -40.54 34.59 23.97
C LEU A 123 -41.13 35.38 25.16
N GLU A 124 -41.55 34.71 26.23
CA GLU A 124 -42.03 35.28 27.48
C GLU A 124 -40.91 35.89 28.35
N ASP A 125 -39.65 35.48 28.14
CA ASP A 125 -38.48 36.01 28.87
C ASP A 125 -37.98 37.37 28.33
N PHE A 126 -38.61 37.89 27.27
CA PHE A 126 -38.27 39.19 26.65
C PHE A 126 -39.40 40.24 26.79
N ALA A 127 -40.41 39.97 27.62
CA ALA A 127 -41.49 40.92 27.94
C ALA A 127 -41.04 41.99 28.95
#